data_AF-A0A933U7F1-F1
#
_entry.id   AF-A0A933U7F1-F1
#
_cell.length_a   1.000
_cell.length_b   1.000
_cell.length_c   1.000
_cell.angle_alpha   90.00
_cell.angle_beta   90.00
_cell.angle_gamma   90.00
#
_symmetry.space_group_name_H-M   'P 1'
#
loop_
_entity.id
_entity.type
_entity.pdbx_description
1 polymer ?
#
loop_
_entity_poly.entity_id
_entity_poly.type
_entity_poly.pdbx_seq_one_letter_code
_entity_poly.pdbx_strand_id
1 'polypeptide(L)'
;MEAASVLLLAAWAAGVAGGSVQEARRSEPAPEERDRAAWSRLDAAERKEACEYLRLECSNLGTFQQGLVRYAGGLLEQNAELLPEPDPVRWFDPATHAPAQPIPRRVLDATSGEVRALNKRVFERVPTSRLDRGFVYDWSSRTLRRRAEWKDPERVFTNALRGFSPDLDLAIALVERALDDGAEQKALTAFAHSYTDRAGGVYPGVTLYDAWASGAEIEMPDVDTLGIVHDVLNDWKRWVAPVTRQEPLYDTIGDLFQRAHHHMGLRRALAACWADGDAVLRDGYQGALDNLHTLWEAHSSEPKALVEKLPKAKDWSAFLEGWAKTCHEQRELYQRGVHRHATLASDARLVQATARRVLTEFGAYARLDEPAKEPAPAPR
;
A
#
# COMPACT_ATOMS: atom_id res chain seq x y z
N MET A 1 5.62 -28.17 52.82
CA MET A 1 5.30 -26.75 53.10
C MET A 1 4.62 -26.23 51.86
N GLU A 2 3.31 -26.54 51.76
CA GLU A 2 2.19 -25.57 51.60
C GLU A 2 2.17 -24.97 50.17
N ALA A 3 1.27 -25.26 49.23
CA ALA A 3 -0.14 -25.69 49.21
C ALA A 3 -1.10 -24.78 50.00
N ALA A 4 -1.79 -23.86 49.30
CA ALA A 4 -3.21 -23.49 49.46
C ALA A 4 -3.58 -22.34 48.48
N SER A 5 -4.53 -22.49 47.54
CA SER A 5 -6.01 -22.33 47.66
C SER A 5 -6.44 -20.85 47.50
N VAL A 6 -7.57 -20.37 46.95
CA VAL A 6 -8.99 -20.77 46.76
C VAL A 6 -9.55 -19.79 45.67
N LEU A 7 -10.21 -20.18 44.56
CA LEU A 7 -11.64 -20.51 44.35
C LEU A 7 -12.70 -19.39 44.53
N LEU A 8 -13.41 -19.11 43.42
CA LEU A 8 -14.86 -18.83 43.24
C LEU A 8 -15.62 -17.76 44.07
N LEU A 9 -16.44 -16.96 43.36
CA LEU A 9 -17.81 -16.62 43.83
C LEU A 9 -18.76 -16.30 42.68
N ALA A 10 -19.99 -16.77 42.85
CA ALA A 10 -21.02 -17.00 41.85
C ALA A 10 -22.10 -15.91 41.77
N ALA A 11 -22.80 -15.95 40.63
CA ALA A 11 -24.17 -15.57 40.28
C ALA A 11 -25.11 -14.87 41.28
N TRP A 12 -25.91 -13.94 40.74
CA TRP A 12 -27.37 -13.69 40.91
C TRP A 12 -27.74 -12.67 39.80
N ALA A 13 -28.86 -12.67 39.08
CA ALA A 13 -30.25 -12.96 39.44
C ALA A 13 -31.11 -13.35 38.21
N ALA A 14 -32.25 -13.99 38.49
CA ALA A 14 -33.31 -14.37 37.56
C ALA A 14 -34.27 -13.20 37.24
N GLY A 15 -34.97 -13.25 36.10
CA GLY A 15 -36.13 -12.40 35.88
C GLY A 15 -36.72 -12.34 34.46
N VAL A 16 -37.84 -13.03 34.29
CA VAL A 16 -38.98 -12.74 33.38
C VAL A 16 -38.84 -13.14 31.91
N ALA A 17 -39.46 -14.29 31.60
CA ALA A 17 -39.96 -14.62 30.28
C ALA A 17 -41.16 -13.73 29.93
N GLY A 18 -41.00 -12.89 28.92
CA GLY A 18 -42.06 -12.16 28.25
C GLY A 18 -41.90 -12.35 26.74
N GLY A 19 -42.81 -13.10 26.13
CA GLY A 19 -42.85 -13.25 24.68
C GLY A 19 -43.18 -11.93 24.03
N SER A 20 -42.21 -11.32 23.36
CA SER A 20 -42.44 -10.26 22.37
C SER A 20 -42.27 -10.86 20.98
N VAL A 21 -43.31 -10.75 20.16
CA VAL A 21 -43.23 -10.90 18.71
C VAL A 21 -42.17 -9.91 18.23
N GLN A 22 -40.96 -10.41 17.99
CA GLN A 22 -39.87 -9.64 17.45
C GLN A 22 -40.12 -9.59 15.94
N GLU A 23 -40.86 -8.57 15.50
CA GLU A 23 -40.79 -8.11 14.11
C GLU A 23 -39.32 -8.05 13.77
N ALA A 24 -38.91 -8.84 12.78
CA ALA A 24 -37.57 -8.81 12.23
C ALA A 24 -37.34 -7.41 11.65
N ARG A 25 -36.87 -6.48 12.51
CA ARG A 25 -36.26 -5.24 12.08
C ARG A 25 -35.12 -5.68 11.17
N ARG A 26 -35.34 -5.58 9.86
CA ARG A 26 -34.27 -5.66 8.87
C ARG A 26 -33.22 -4.66 9.36
N SER A 27 -32.10 -5.18 9.85
CA SER A 27 -30.98 -4.34 10.24
C SER A 27 -30.66 -3.45 9.05
N GLU A 28 -30.71 -2.14 9.24
CA GLU A 28 -30.28 -1.22 8.20
C GLU A 28 -28.85 -1.62 7.78
N PRO A 29 -28.58 -1.67 6.46
CA PRO A 29 -27.25 -2.01 5.98
C PRO A 29 -26.23 -1.03 6.57
N ALA A 30 -24.98 -1.49 6.74
CA ALA A 30 -23.93 -0.60 7.20
C ALA A 30 -23.83 0.61 6.24
N PRO A 31 -23.49 1.82 6.73
CA PRO A 31 -23.46 3.02 5.88
C PRO A 31 -22.67 2.83 4.58
N GLU A 32 -21.54 2.12 4.63
CA GLU A 32 -20.72 1.82 3.46
C GLU A 32 -21.42 0.90 2.44
N GLU A 33 -22.21 -0.08 2.90
CA GLU A 33 -22.99 -0.96 2.01
C GLU A 33 -24.11 -0.17 1.32
N ARG A 34 -24.76 0.76 2.05
CA ARG A 34 -25.76 1.67 1.49
C ARG A 34 -25.16 2.60 0.44
N ASP A 35 -24.00 3.18 0.73
CA ASP A 35 -23.29 4.09 -0.19
C ASP A 35 -22.92 3.36 -1.49
N ARG A 36 -22.40 2.12 -1.40
CA ARG A 36 -22.10 1.28 -2.58
C ARG A 36 -23.35 0.87 -3.34
N ALA A 37 -24.42 0.50 -2.64
CA ALA A 37 -25.70 0.18 -3.28
C ALA A 37 -26.26 1.38 -4.05
N ALA A 38 -26.18 2.60 -3.48
CA ALA A 38 -26.62 3.82 -4.15
C ALA A 38 -25.78 4.10 -5.40
N TRP A 39 -24.45 4.03 -5.28
CA TRP A 39 -23.54 4.17 -6.42
C TRP A 39 -23.86 3.17 -7.56
N SER A 40 -24.22 1.93 -7.21
CA SER A 40 -24.59 0.92 -8.20
C SER A 40 -25.86 1.26 -9.00
N ARG A 41 -26.71 2.17 -8.50
CA ARG A 41 -27.92 2.66 -9.18
C ARG A 41 -27.64 3.73 -10.24
N LEU A 42 -26.45 4.30 -10.27
CA LEU A 42 -26.01 5.19 -11.33
C LEU A 42 -25.55 4.36 -12.54
N ASP A 43 -25.90 4.80 -13.74
CA ASP A 43 -25.37 4.22 -14.97
C ASP A 43 -23.91 4.64 -15.25
N ALA A 44 -23.30 4.10 -16.30
CA ALA A 44 -21.89 4.36 -16.59
C ALA A 44 -21.58 5.83 -16.91
N ALA A 45 -22.51 6.56 -17.55
CA ALA A 45 -22.32 7.96 -17.88
C ALA A 45 -22.47 8.82 -16.62
N GLU A 46 -23.50 8.55 -15.81
CA GLU A 46 -23.73 9.22 -14.53
C GLU A 46 -22.57 9.02 -13.56
N ARG A 47 -22.00 7.80 -13.47
CA ARG A 47 -20.82 7.53 -12.62
C ARG A 47 -19.61 8.34 -13.05
N LYS A 48 -19.40 8.50 -14.36
CA LYS A 48 -18.30 9.32 -14.88
C LYS A 48 -18.49 10.78 -14.50
N GLU A 49 -19.68 11.33 -14.74
CA GLU A 49 -20.02 12.72 -14.41
C GLU A 49 -19.94 12.97 -12.90
N ALA A 50 -20.45 12.05 -12.08
CA ALA A 50 -20.33 12.11 -10.63
C ALA A 50 -18.87 12.12 -10.15
N CYS A 51 -17.97 11.39 -10.79
CA CYS A 51 -16.54 11.45 -10.47
C CYS A 51 -15.89 12.77 -10.89
N GLU A 52 -16.27 13.35 -12.02
CA GLU A 52 -15.81 14.68 -12.45
C GLU A 52 -16.30 15.77 -11.48
N TYR A 53 -17.57 15.70 -11.09
CA TYR A 53 -18.15 16.60 -10.11
C TYR A 53 -17.52 16.44 -8.71
N LEU A 54 -17.27 15.20 -8.28
CA LEU A 54 -16.55 14.90 -7.04
C LEU A 54 -15.13 15.50 -7.03
N ARG A 55 -14.39 15.41 -8.14
CA ARG A 55 -13.07 16.07 -8.26
C ARG A 55 -13.18 17.57 -8.06
N LEU A 56 -14.16 18.20 -8.71
CA LEU A 56 -14.41 19.64 -8.59
C LEU A 56 -14.71 20.03 -7.12
N GLU A 57 -15.66 19.35 -6.48
CA GLU A 57 -16.05 19.65 -5.11
C GLU A 57 -14.92 19.40 -4.11
N CYS A 58 -14.18 18.29 -4.26
CA CYS A 58 -13.01 18.01 -3.43
C CYS A 58 -11.93 19.09 -3.57
N SER A 59 -11.69 19.59 -4.80
CA SER A 59 -10.70 20.65 -5.03
C SER A 59 -11.03 21.99 -4.34
N ASN A 60 -12.32 22.18 -4.02
CA ASN A 60 -12.87 23.38 -3.36
C ASN A 60 -13.01 23.23 -1.84
N LEU A 61 -12.70 22.07 -1.25
CA LEU A 61 -12.85 21.85 0.20
C LEU A 61 -11.94 22.74 1.06
N GLY A 62 -10.84 23.25 0.51
CA GLY A 62 -9.92 24.14 1.23
C GLY A 62 -9.22 23.49 2.43
N THR A 63 -9.20 22.16 2.50
CA THR A 63 -8.59 21.40 3.60
C THR A 63 -7.07 21.30 3.48
N PHE A 64 -6.41 20.89 4.56
CA PHE A 64 -4.96 20.71 4.56
C PHE A 64 -4.53 19.60 3.59
N GLN A 65 -5.23 18.46 3.59
CA GLN A 65 -5.02 17.36 2.63
C GLN A 65 -5.11 17.84 1.18
N GLN A 66 -6.08 18.68 0.83
CA GLN A 66 -6.21 19.21 -0.53
C GLN A 66 -5.08 20.18 -0.90
N GLY A 67 -4.61 20.98 0.07
CA GLY A 67 -3.42 21.79 -0.08
C GLY A 67 -2.20 20.95 -0.44
N LEU A 68 -2.02 19.81 0.24
CA LEU A 68 -0.96 18.85 -0.06
C LEU A 68 -1.15 18.23 -1.46
N VAL A 69 -2.31 17.68 -1.79
CA VAL A 69 -2.56 17.10 -3.13
C VAL A 69 -2.25 18.09 -4.25
N ARG A 70 -2.68 19.36 -4.10
CA ARG A 70 -2.37 20.44 -5.04
C ARG A 70 -0.88 20.74 -5.14
N TYR A 71 -0.19 20.81 -3.99
CA TYR A 71 1.26 20.99 -3.94
C TYR A 71 1.99 19.87 -4.69
N ALA A 72 1.65 18.60 -4.43
CA ALA A 72 2.26 17.47 -5.11
C ALA A 72 1.97 17.48 -6.61
N GLY A 73 0.76 17.89 -7.03
CA GLY A 73 0.43 18.08 -8.44
C GLY A 73 1.40 19.03 -9.17
N GLY A 74 1.92 20.04 -8.47
CA GLY A 74 2.96 20.94 -8.99
C GLY A 74 4.34 20.30 -9.17
N LEU A 75 4.58 19.11 -8.61
CA LEU A 75 5.80 18.32 -8.82
C LEU A 75 5.74 17.48 -10.10
N LEU A 76 4.57 17.35 -10.72
CA LEU A 76 4.40 16.55 -11.92
C LEU A 76 4.88 17.34 -13.16
N GLU A 77 5.91 16.83 -13.83
CA GLU A 77 6.56 17.51 -14.96
C GLU A 77 5.86 17.27 -16.30
N GLN A 78 4.96 16.29 -16.37
CA GLN A 78 4.26 15.89 -17.59
C GLN A 78 2.81 15.52 -17.32
N ASN A 79 1.96 15.49 -18.35
CA ASN A 79 0.58 15.09 -18.16
C ASN A 79 0.48 13.66 -17.60
N ALA A 80 -0.31 13.46 -16.53
CA ALA A 80 -0.54 12.17 -15.89
C ALA A 80 -1.06 11.09 -16.86
N GLU A 81 -1.76 11.51 -17.92
CA GLU A 81 -2.26 10.61 -18.97
C GLU A 81 -1.16 10.01 -19.85
N LEU A 82 -0.01 10.67 -19.91
CA LEU A 82 1.16 10.26 -20.69
C LEU A 82 2.14 9.42 -19.87
N LEU A 83 1.84 9.16 -18.59
CA LEU A 83 2.64 8.27 -17.77
C LEU A 83 2.58 6.85 -18.33
N PRO A 84 3.74 6.14 -18.40
CA PRO A 84 3.78 4.79 -18.93
C PRO A 84 3.04 3.81 -18.00
N GLU A 85 2.53 2.73 -18.60
CA GLU A 85 2.02 1.59 -17.84
C GLU A 85 3.15 0.83 -17.14
N PRO A 86 2.84 0.00 -16.11
CA PRO A 86 3.83 -0.86 -15.49
C PRO A 86 4.52 -1.76 -16.54
N ASP A 87 5.83 -1.95 -16.37
CA ASP A 87 6.56 -2.88 -17.21
C ASP A 87 6.02 -4.31 -17.04
N PRO A 88 6.11 -5.18 -18.07
CA PRO A 88 5.74 -6.57 -17.92
C PRO A 88 6.57 -7.25 -16.84
N VAL A 89 6.00 -8.30 -16.24
CA VAL A 89 6.68 -9.16 -15.26
C VAL A 89 8.04 -9.62 -15.80
N ARG A 90 9.10 -9.35 -15.04
CA ARG A 90 10.47 -9.80 -15.33
C ARG A 90 10.90 -10.85 -14.32
N TRP A 91 11.73 -11.79 -14.73
CA TRP A 91 12.40 -12.77 -13.87
C TRP A 91 13.83 -12.99 -14.40
N PHE A 92 14.71 -13.52 -13.56
CA PHE A 92 16.08 -13.79 -13.97
C PHE A 92 16.14 -14.91 -15.01
N ASP A 93 16.94 -14.72 -16.06
CA ASP A 93 17.10 -15.71 -17.12
C ASP A 93 17.96 -16.90 -16.66
N PRO A 94 17.41 -18.13 -16.64
CA PRO A 94 18.15 -19.34 -16.28
C PRO A 94 19.37 -19.60 -17.14
N ALA A 95 19.32 -19.29 -18.44
CA ALA A 95 20.47 -19.48 -19.33
C ALA A 95 21.62 -18.54 -19.01
N THR A 96 21.31 -17.37 -18.45
CA THR A 96 22.30 -16.37 -18.04
C THR A 96 22.86 -16.66 -16.64
N HIS A 97 22.00 -16.86 -15.64
CA HIS A 97 22.43 -16.92 -14.23
C HIS A 97 22.65 -18.34 -13.70
N ALA A 98 22.09 -19.37 -14.33
CA ALA A 98 22.24 -20.78 -13.94
C ALA A 98 22.46 -21.71 -15.16
N PRO A 99 23.46 -21.45 -16.02
CA PRO A 99 23.62 -22.12 -17.33
C PRO A 99 23.88 -23.63 -17.25
N ALA A 100 24.39 -24.13 -16.12
CA ALA A 100 24.60 -25.56 -15.93
C ALA A 100 23.29 -26.35 -15.79
N GLN A 101 22.20 -25.67 -15.40
CA GLN A 101 20.86 -26.25 -15.22
C GLN A 101 19.76 -25.23 -15.60
N PRO A 102 19.63 -24.90 -16.90
CA PRO A 102 18.70 -23.86 -17.34
C PRO A 102 17.27 -24.40 -17.36
N ILE A 103 16.55 -24.27 -16.24
CA ILE A 103 15.15 -24.69 -16.12
C ILE A 103 14.25 -23.64 -16.80
N PRO A 104 13.48 -23.99 -17.85
CA PRO A 104 12.59 -23.04 -18.53
C PRO A 104 11.55 -22.43 -17.59
N ARG A 105 11.22 -21.15 -17.81
CA ARG A 105 10.29 -20.40 -16.97
C ARG A 105 8.89 -20.32 -17.60
N ARG A 106 7.86 -20.48 -16.79
CA ARG A 106 6.46 -20.37 -17.19
C ARG A 106 5.68 -19.55 -16.16
N VAL A 107 5.04 -18.49 -16.62
CA VAL A 107 4.11 -17.70 -15.79
C VAL A 107 2.93 -18.58 -15.39
N LEU A 108 2.69 -18.67 -14.09
CA LEU A 108 1.57 -19.41 -13.52
C LEU A 108 0.28 -18.60 -13.65
N ASP A 109 -0.87 -19.29 -13.68
CA ASP A 109 -2.17 -18.63 -13.65
C ASP A 109 -2.36 -17.92 -12.30
N ALA A 110 -2.59 -16.60 -12.35
CA ALA A 110 -2.79 -15.75 -11.17
C ALA A 110 -3.95 -16.21 -10.26
N THR A 111 -4.91 -16.95 -10.82
CA THR A 111 -6.09 -17.45 -10.10
C THR A 111 -5.93 -18.88 -9.57
N SER A 112 -4.82 -19.54 -9.88
CA SER A 112 -4.53 -20.90 -9.44
C SER A 112 -4.49 -21.04 -7.91
N GLY A 113 -4.73 -22.25 -7.41
CA GLY A 113 -4.64 -22.54 -5.98
C GLY A 113 -3.24 -22.31 -5.41
N GLU A 114 -2.21 -22.67 -6.17
CA GLU A 114 -0.80 -22.50 -5.79
C GLU A 114 -0.41 -21.03 -5.66
N VAL A 115 -0.76 -20.18 -6.64
CA VAL A 115 -0.45 -18.74 -6.59
C VAL A 115 -1.19 -18.07 -5.45
N ARG A 116 -2.46 -18.41 -5.22
CA ARG A 116 -3.23 -17.88 -4.07
C ARG A 116 -2.64 -18.33 -2.73
N ALA A 117 -2.19 -19.57 -2.61
CA ALA A 117 -1.56 -20.07 -1.40
C ALA A 117 -0.24 -19.35 -1.11
N LEU A 118 0.61 -19.15 -2.12
CA LEU A 118 1.85 -18.38 -1.96
C LEU A 118 1.56 -16.92 -1.62
N ASN A 119 0.67 -16.26 -2.35
CA ASN A 119 0.26 -14.87 -2.07
C ASN A 119 -0.23 -14.72 -0.64
N LYS A 120 -1.09 -15.63 -0.16
CA LYS A 120 -1.54 -15.62 1.23
C LYS A 120 -0.34 -15.71 2.17
N ARG A 121 0.60 -16.64 1.95
CA ARG A 121 1.76 -16.82 2.82
C ARG A 121 2.71 -15.61 2.84
N VAL A 122 2.95 -15.00 1.68
CA VAL A 122 3.84 -13.83 1.53
C VAL A 122 3.22 -12.58 2.15
N PHE A 123 1.93 -12.36 1.92
CA PHE A 123 1.25 -11.11 2.29
C PHE A 123 0.42 -11.21 3.58
N GLU A 124 0.39 -12.35 4.29
CA GLU A 124 -0.41 -12.53 5.50
C GLU A 124 -0.17 -11.45 6.56
N ARG A 125 1.09 -11.04 6.72
CA ARG A 125 1.51 -10.01 7.69
C ARG A 125 1.63 -8.61 7.08
N VAL A 126 1.46 -8.49 5.78
CA VAL A 126 1.56 -7.21 5.08
C VAL A 126 0.20 -6.53 5.17
N PRO A 127 0.08 -5.39 5.86
CA PRO A 127 -1.22 -4.76 6.02
C PRO A 127 -1.69 -4.21 4.66
N THR A 128 -2.96 -4.45 4.36
CA THR A 128 -3.57 -4.03 3.11
C THR A 128 -3.85 -2.53 3.12
N SER A 129 -3.33 -1.82 2.10
CA SER A 129 -3.65 -0.41 1.90
C SER A 129 -5.15 -0.21 1.72
N ARG A 130 -5.73 0.78 2.41
CA ARG A 130 -7.12 1.21 2.18
C ARG A 130 -7.27 1.95 0.84
N LEU A 131 -6.20 2.59 0.36
CA LEU A 131 -6.18 3.32 -0.90
C LEU A 131 -5.93 2.36 -2.06
N ASP A 132 -6.83 2.36 -3.04
CA ASP A 132 -6.63 1.68 -4.32
C ASP A 132 -5.92 2.59 -5.32
N ARG A 133 -4.68 2.26 -5.67
CA ARG A 133 -3.76 3.14 -6.40
C ARG A 133 -3.89 2.95 -7.91
N GLY A 134 -4.24 4.01 -8.62
CA GLY A 134 -4.15 4.13 -10.08
C GLY A 134 -2.79 4.63 -10.55
N PHE A 135 -2.02 5.26 -9.66
CA PHE A 135 -0.64 5.67 -9.91
C PHE A 135 0.30 5.08 -8.87
N VAL A 136 1.48 4.64 -9.31
CA VAL A 136 2.50 4.06 -8.44
C VAL A 136 3.88 4.57 -8.82
N TYR A 137 4.78 4.68 -7.85
CA TYR A 137 6.20 4.86 -8.12
C TYR A 137 6.86 3.48 -8.26
N ASP A 138 7.47 3.22 -9.40
CA ASP A 138 8.27 2.02 -9.62
C ASP A 138 9.70 2.27 -9.15
N TRP A 139 10.05 1.63 -8.03
CA TRP A 139 11.35 1.73 -7.37
C TRP A 139 12.51 1.12 -8.18
N SER A 140 12.22 0.24 -9.14
CA SER A 140 13.26 -0.34 -10.01
C SER A 140 13.68 0.65 -11.10
N SER A 141 12.70 1.19 -11.84
CA SER A 141 12.93 2.13 -12.93
C SER A 141 12.96 3.60 -12.48
N ARG A 142 12.68 3.87 -11.20
CA ARG A 142 12.54 5.21 -10.62
C ARG A 142 11.55 6.10 -11.38
N THR A 143 10.51 5.49 -11.92
CA THR A 143 9.56 6.13 -12.82
C THR A 143 8.14 6.03 -12.26
N LEU A 144 7.36 7.10 -12.44
CA LEU A 144 5.93 7.08 -12.15
C LEU A 144 5.22 6.24 -13.20
N ARG A 145 4.40 5.27 -12.74
CA ARG A 145 3.61 4.39 -13.58
C ARG A 145 2.12 4.62 -13.34
N ARG A 146 1.35 4.45 -14.40
CA ARG A 146 -0.11 4.55 -14.39
C ARG A 146 -0.72 3.19 -14.67
N ARG A 147 -1.59 2.70 -13.80
CA ARG A 147 -2.32 1.44 -14.03
C ARG A 147 -3.47 1.63 -15.02
N ALA A 148 -3.93 0.56 -15.66
CA ALA A 148 -4.98 0.63 -16.67
C ALA A 148 -6.29 1.22 -16.11
N GLU A 149 -6.64 0.82 -14.89
CA GLU A 149 -7.82 1.18 -14.11
C GLU A 149 -7.74 2.55 -13.42
N TRP A 150 -6.71 3.36 -13.69
CA TRP A 150 -6.53 4.66 -13.03
C TRP A 150 -7.72 5.61 -13.22
N LYS A 151 -8.45 5.48 -14.33
CA LYS A 151 -9.63 6.28 -14.67
C LYS A 151 -10.96 5.63 -14.25
N ASP A 152 -10.92 4.42 -13.68
CA ASP A 152 -12.12 3.69 -13.28
C ASP A 152 -12.95 4.51 -12.26
N PRO A 153 -14.19 4.91 -12.61
CA PRO A 153 -15.08 5.61 -11.68
C PRO A 153 -15.29 4.84 -10.36
N GLU A 154 -15.35 3.52 -10.39
CA GLU A 154 -15.56 2.69 -9.19
C GLU A 154 -14.43 2.88 -8.19
N ARG A 155 -13.18 2.87 -8.69
CA ARG A 155 -11.97 3.10 -7.90
C ARG A 155 -11.97 4.49 -7.29
N VAL A 156 -12.20 5.51 -8.11
CA VAL A 156 -12.18 6.92 -7.67
C VAL A 156 -13.21 7.15 -6.57
N PHE A 157 -14.44 6.67 -6.80
CA PHE A 157 -15.53 6.84 -5.84
C PHE A 157 -15.30 6.03 -4.55
N THR A 158 -14.88 4.78 -4.65
CA THR A 158 -14.55 3.93 -3.49
C THR A 158 -13.44 4.54 -2.64
N ASN A 159 -12.41 5.11 -3.27
CA ASN A 159 -11.35 5.83 -2.56
C ASN A 159 -11.90 7.04 -1.79
N ALA A 160 -12.80 7.81 -2.40
CA ALA A 160 -13.41 8.97 -1.73
C ALA A 160 -14.30 8.55 -0.55
N LEU A 161 -15.05 7.44 -0.65
CA LEU A 161 -15.78 6.86 0.48
C LEU A 161 -14.85 6.37 1.61
N ARG A 162 -13.60 6.08 1.31
CA ARG A 162 -12.55 5.76 2.30
C ARG A 162 -11.81 6.99 2.83
N GLY A 163 -12.17 8.18 2.35
CA GLY A 163 -11.61 9.48 2.77
C GLY A 163 -10.37 9.92 2.00
N PHE A 164 -10.11 9.30 0.84
CA PHE A 164 -9.02 9.72 -0.03
C PHE A 164 -9.53 10.68 -1.09
N SER A 165 -8.99 11.90 -1.09
CA SER A 165 -9.21 12.83 -2.19
C SER A 165 -8.90 12.17 -3.54
N PRO A 166 -9.63 12.52 -4.62
CA PRO A 166 -9.14 12.27 -5.96
C PRO A 166 -7.68 12.73 -6.13
N ASP A 167 -6.92 11.96 -6.89
CA ASP A 167 -5.49 12.16 -7.20
C ASP A 167 -4.51 12.07 -6.01
N LEU A 168 -4.99 11.68 -4.81
CA LEU A 168 -4.14 11.45 -3.65
C LEU A 168 -3.13 10.30 -3.86
N ASP A 169 -3.49 9.29 -4.65
CA ASP A 169 -2.58 8.21 -5.05
C ASP A 169 -1.44 8.71 -5.94
N LEU A 170 -1.73 9.61 -6.89
CA LEU A 170 -0.71 10.30 -7.69
C LEU A 170 0.20 11.16 -6.80
N ALA A 171 -0.38 11.89 -5.84
CA ALA A 171 0.36 12.70 -4.89
C ALA A 171 1.33 11.85 -4.05
N ILE A 172 0.88 10.71 -3.53
CA ILE A 172 1.74 9.77 -2.80
C ILE A 172 2.87 9.24 -3.70
N ALA A 173 2.58 8.84 -4.95
CA ALA A 173 3.61 8.37 -5.87
C ALA A 173 4.66 9.45 -6.20
N LEU A 174 4.23 10.71 -6.31
CA LEU A 174 5.13 11.86 -6.51
C LEU A 174 6.02 12.11 -5.29
N VAL A 175 5.49 11.92 -4.08
CA VAL A 175 6.28 12.01 -2.83
C VAL A 175 7.23 10.84 -2.71
N GLU A 176 6.82 9.60 -3.03
CA GLU A 176 7.73 8.44 -3.11
C GLU A 176 8.92 8.75 -4.04
N ARG A 177 8.65 9.30 -5.24
CA ARG A 177 9.70 9.75 -6.19
C ARG A 177 10.60 10.83 -5.60
N ALA A 178 10.02 11.83 -4.94
CA ALA A 178 10.77 12.97 -4.40
C ALA A 178 11.67 12.58 -3.21
N LEU A 179 11.28 11.56 -2.45
CA LEU A 179 12.07 11.04 -1.33
C LEU A 179 13.13 10.03 -1.76
N ASP A 180 13.02 9.42 -2.95
CA ASP A 180 14.00 8.45 -3.45
C ASP A 180 15.24 9.12 -4.07
N ASP A 181 16.36 9.05 -3.35
CA ASP A 181 17.67 9.51 -3.83
C ASP A 181 18.36 8.54 -4.81
N GLY A 182 17.83 7.31 -4.95
CA GLY A 182 18.36 6.28 -5.86
C GLY A 182 19.56 5.48 -5.35
N ALA A 183 19.98 5.65 -4.09
CA ALA A 183 21.17 4.97 -3.55
C ALA A 183 21.11 3.44 -3.65
N GLU A 184 19.92 2.85 -3.51
CA GLU A 184 19.72 1.40 -3.56
C GLU A 184 19.07 0.92 -4.88
N GLN A 185 19.08 1.74 -5.94
CA GLN A 185 18.39 1.43 -7.21
C GLN A 185 18.80 0.06 -7.79
N LYS A 186 20.09 -0.27 -7.74
CA LYS A 186 20.61 -1.53 -8.29
C LYS A 186 20.02 -2.76 -7.57
N ALA A 187 19.99 -2.71 -6.23
CA ALA A 187 19.39 -3.75 -5.42
C ALA A 187 17.87 -3.80 -5.62
N LEU A 188 17.19 -2.65 -5.59
CA LEU A 188 15.73 -2.56 -5.82
C LEU A 188 15.32 -3.09 -7.20
N THR A 189 16.16 -2.90 -8.22
CA THR A 189 15.94 -3.46 -9.56
C THR A 189 16.05 -4.98 -9.54
N ALA A 190 17.08 -5.53 -8.89
CA ALA A 190 17.23 -6.97 -8.74
C ALA A 190 16.04 -7.59 -7.96
N PHE A 191 15.64 -6.99 -6.84
CA PHE A 191 14.53 -7.47 -6.02
C PHE A 191 13.13 -7.22 -6.63
N ALA A 192 13.01 -6.38 -7.65
CA ALA A 192 11.74 -6.17 -8.37
C ALA A 192 11.39 -7.31 -9.35
N HIS A 193 12.32 -8.23 -9.62
CA HIS A 193 12.01 -9.43 -10.39
C HIS A 193 10.95 -10.27 -9.67
N SER A 194 10.10 -10.94 -10.43
CA SER A 194 9.11 -11.88 -9.90
C SER A 194 9.78 -13.10 -9.32
N TYR A 195 9.23 -13.57 -8.19
CA TYR A 195 9.68 -14.80 -7.56
C TYR A 195 9.42 -16.01 -8.48
N THR A 196 10.41 -16.91 -8.54
CA THR A 196 10.28 -18.17 -9.25
C THR A 196 10.53 -19.36 -8.33
N ASP A 197 9.89 -20.49 -8.59
CA ASP A 197 10.17 -21.74 -7.85
C ASP A 197 11.24 -22.60 -8.55
N ARG A 198 11.60 -23.72 -7.91
CA ARG A 198 12.55 -24.70 -8.46
C ARG A 198 12.05 -25.43 -9.69
N ALA A 199 10.73 -25.46 -9.93
CA ALA A 199 10.12 -26.14 -11.07
C ALA A 199 9.98 -25.25 -12.31
N GLY A 200 10.34 -23.96 -12.23
CA GLY A 200 10.22 -23.02 -13.34
C GLY A 200 8.96 -22.15 -13.29
N GLY A 201 8.12 -22.28 -12.26
CA GLY A 201 6.93 -21.47 -12.08
C GLY A 201 7.28 -20.02 -11.71
N VAL A 202 6.78 -19.06 -12.48
CA VAL A 202 6.88 -17.62 -12.18
C VAL A 202 5.57 -17.17 -11.54
N TYR A 203 5.64 -16.62 -10.33
CA TYR A 203 4.45 -16.26 -9.54
C TYR A 203 4.05 -14.81 -9.81
N PRO A 204 2.95 -14.55 -10.53
CA PRO A 204 2.52 -13.20 -10.81
C PRO A 204 2.10 -12.48 -9.51
N GLY A 205 2.52 -11.22 -9.37
CA GLY A 205 2.19 -10.38 -8.21
C GLY A 205 3.05 -10.62 -6.96
N VAL A 206 4.01 -11.55 -7.00
CA VAL A 206 5.00 -11.75 -5.93
C VAL A 206 6.39 -11.41 -6.47
N THR A 207 6.99 -10.34 -5.96
CA THR A 207 8.38 -10.01 -6.28
C THR A 207 9.35 -10.72 -5.33
N LEU A 208 10.63 -10.77 -5.69
CA LEU A 208 11.68 -11.20 -4.77
C LEU A 208 11.73 -10.29 -3.54
N TYR A 209 11.47 -8.98 -3.68
CA TYR A 209 11.31 -8.08 -2.54
C TYR A 209 10.24 -8.58 -1.57
N ASP A 210 9.04 -8.93 -2.08
CA ASP A 210 7.93 -9.39 -1.25
C ASP A 210 8.26 -10.73 -0.57
N ALA A 211 8.87 -11.66 -1.29
CA ALA A 211 9.31 -12.93 -0.73
C ALA A 211 10.30 -12.73 0.43
N TRP A 212 11.34 -11.91 0.25
CA TRP A 212 12.31 -11.62 1.31
C TRP A 212 11.71 -10.81 2.47
N ALA A 213 10.83 -9.85 2.19
CA ALA A 213 10.17 -9.03 3.21
C ALA A 213 9.17 -9.82 4.06
N SER A 214 8.60 -10.91 3.53
CA SER A 214 7.55 -11.68 4.21
C SER A 214 7.99 -12.31 5.53
N GLY A 215 9.29 -12.60 5.68
CA GLY A 215 9.82 -13.40 6.77
C GLY A 215 9.32 -14.85 6.78
N ALA A 216 8.65 -15.30 5.72
CA ALA A 216 8.23 -16.68 5.56
C ALA A 216 9.38 -17.53 5.02
N GLU A 217 9.46 -18.80 5.44
CA GLU A 217 10.43 -19.75 4.92
C GLU A 217 10.08 -20.16 3.49
N ILE A 218 10.57 -19.38 2.51
CA ILE A 218 10.37 -19.57 1.07
C ILE A 218 11.65 -20.11 0.46
N GLU A 219 11.51 -21.20 -0.30
CA GLU A 219 12.60 -21.76 -1.07
C GLU A 219 12.95 -20.81 -2.23
N MET A 220 14.21 -20.41 -2.34
CA MET A 220 14.71 -19.67 -3.51
C MET A 220 15.52 -20.59 -4.44
N PRO A 221 15.24 -20.60 -5.75
CA PRO A 221 16.07 -21.31 -6.71
C PRO A 221 17.40 -20.59 -6.95
N ASP A 222 18.42 -21.36 -7.38
CA ASP A 222 19.75 -20.84 -7.72
C ASP A 222 19.67 -19.67 -8.72
N VAL A 223 18.78 -19.72 -9.72
CA VAL A 223 18.64 -18.64 -10.71
C VAL A 223 18.33 -17.28 -10.07
N ASP A 224 17.48 -17.25 -9.04
CA ASP A 224 17.05 -15.99 -8.43
C ASP A 224 18.11 -15.48 -7.46
N THR A 225 18.73 -16.38 -6.68
CA THR A 225 19.82 -16.01 -5.76
C THR A 225 21.06 -15.54 -6.51
N LEU A 226 21.46 -16.27 -7.55
CA LEU A 226 22.57 -15.91 -8.43
C LEU A 226 22.25 -14.66 -9.24
N GLY A 227 21.01 -14.53 -9.74
CA GLY A 227 20.50 -13.32 -10.39
C GLY A 227 20.80 -12.06 -9.58
N ILE A 228 20.42 -12.06 -8.30
CA ILE A 228 20.65 -10.92 -7.41
C ILE A 228 22.14 -10.60 -7.27
N VAL A 229 23.00 -11.58 -6.96
CA VAL A 229 24.43 -11.29 -6.72
C VAL A 229 25.19 -10.96 -8.00
N HIS A 230 24.83 -11.56 -9.13
CA HIS A 230 25.40 -11.24 -10.44
C HIS A 230 25.03 -9.81 -10.85
N ASP A 231 23.76 -9.44 -10.74
CA ASP A 231 23.33 -8.10 -11.12
C ASP A 231 23.86 -7.05 -10.15
N VAL A 232 23.70 -7.26 -8.84
CA VAL A 232 24.03 -6.23 -7.84
C VAL A 232 25.53 -6.14 -7.57
N LEU A 233 26.24 -7.26 -7.42
CA LEU A 233 27.66 -7.29 -7.07
C LEU A 233 28.59 -7.51 -8.26
N ASN A 234 28.06 -7.92 -9.42
CA ASN A 234 28.86 -8.30 -10.58
C ASN A 234 29.87 -9.43 -10.28
N ASP A 235 29.53 -10.31 -9.33
CA ASP A 235 30.38 -11.41 -8.89
C ASP A 235 29.97 -12.74 -9.54
N TRP A 236 30.39 -12.92 -10.79
CA TRP A 236 30.13 -14.11 -11.61
C TRP A 236 31.09 -15.27 -11.37
N LYS A 237 32.11 -15.06 -10.51
CA LYS A 237 33.20 -16.04 -10.31
C LYS A 237 33.04 -16.79 -9.00
N ARG A 238 32.66 -16.08 -7.94
CA ARG A 238 32.48 -16.68 -6.61
C ARG A 238 31.20 -17.47 -6.52
N TRP A 239 30.14 -16.97 -7.14
CA TRP A 239 28.80 -17.54 -7.10
C TRP A 239 28.48 -18.11 -8.47
N VAL A 240 28.39 -19.44 -8.55
CA VAL A 240 28.09 -20.15 -9.79
C VAL A 240 27.18 -21.33 -9.48
N ALA A 241 26.27 -21.65 -10.41
CA ALA A 241 25.43 -22.83 -10.29
C ALA A 241 26.23 -24.11 -10.59
N PRO A 242 25.99 -25.23 -9.87
CA PRO A 242 25.15 -25.33 -8.68
C PRO A 242 25.82 -24.67 -7.45
N VAL A 243 25.04 -23.97 -6.64
CA VAL A 243 25.56 -23.27 -5.46
C VAL A 243 25.98 -24.27 -4.38
N THR A 244 27.28 -24.29 -4.06
CA THR A 244 27.85 -25.15 -3.00
C THR A 244 27.98 -24.47 -1.63
N ARG A 245 27.97 -23.13 -1.59
CA ARG A 245 28.13 -22.32 -0.37
C ARG A 245 26.87 -21.48 -0.11
N GLN A 246 25.79 -22.15 0.27
CA GLN A 246 24.47 -21.52 0.38
C GLN A 246 24.41 -20.47 1.51
N GLU A 247 24.86 -20.79 2.72
CA GLU A 247 24.78 -19.88 3.87
C GLU A 247 25.50 -18.54 3.60
N PRO A 248 26.78 -18.51 3.17
CA PRO A 248 27.45 -17.25 2.82
C PRO A 248 26.80 -16.47 1.66
N LEU A 249 26.12 -17.17 0.73
CA LEU A 249 25.37 -16.52 -0.35
C LEU A 249 24.13 -15.83 0.20
N TYR A 250 23.36 -16.53 1.04
CA TYR A 250 22.16 -15.99 1.67
C TYR A 250 22.48 -14.83 2.62
N ASP A 251 23.58 -14.89 3.38
CA ASP A 251 24.04 -13.75 4.19
C ASP A 251 24.32 -12.52 3.31
N THR A 252 25.02 -12.73 2.20
CA THR A 252 25.34 -11.66 1.24
C THR A 252 24.07 -11.05 0.66
N ILE A 253 23.09 -11.86 0.25
CA ILE A 253 21.82 -11.37 -0.28
C ILE A 253 21.00 -10.69 0.82
N GLY A 254 21.03 -11.22 2.05
CA GLY A 254 20.40 -10.61 3.22
C GLY A 254 20.91 -9.19 3.46
N ASP A 255 22.22 -8.97 3.42
CA ASP A 255 22.82 -7.63 3.57
C ASP A 255 22.41 -6.67 2.44
N LEU A 256 22.29 -7.17 1.20
CA LEU A 256 21.77 -6.38 0.08
C LEU A 256 20.30 -6.02 0.30
N PHE A 257 19.50 -7.00 0.71
CA PHE A 257 18.07 -6.84 0.93
C PHE A 257 17.79 -5.87 2.06
N GLN A 258 18.45 -6.01 3.23
CA GLN A 258 18.22 -5.14 4.38
C GLN A 258 18.47 -3.66 4.05
N ARG A 259 19.51 -3.37 3.25
CA ARG A 259 19.75 -1.98 2.81
C ARG A 259 18.63 -1.46 1.92
N ALA A 260 18.22 -2.24 0.91
CA ALA A 260 17.12 -1.87 0.03
C ALA A 260 15.78 -1.74 0.79
N HIS A 261 15.53 -2.64 1.74
CA HIS A 261 14.35 -2.67 2.59
C HIS A 261 14.27 -1.45 3.52
N HIS A 262 15.35 -1.11 4.22
CA HIS A 262 15.41 0.11 5.04
C HIS A 262 15.24 1.38 4.21
N HIS A 263 15.88 1.43 3.02
CA HIS A 263 15.80 2.59 2.12
C HIS A 263 14.37 2.82 1.62
N MET A 264 13.77 1.80 1.02
CA MET A 264 12.44 1.88 0.44
C MET A 264 11.35 1.94 1.51
N GLY A 265 11.43 1.11 2.55
CA GLY A 265 10.41 0.98 3.59
C GLY A 265 10.12 2.32 4.29
N LEU A 266 11.17 3.03 4.73
CA LEU A 266 11.03 4.33 5.39
C LEU A 266 10.38 5.37 4.47
N ARG A 267 10.85 5.46 3.22
CA ARG A 267 10.35 6.44 2.24
C ARG A 267 8.91 6.16 1.84
N ARG A 268 8.52 4.90 1.69
CA ARG A 268 7.12 4.51 1.45
C ARG A 268 6.24 4.80 2.65
N ALA A 269 6.71 4.55 3.87
CA ALA A 269 5.96 4.89 5.08
C ALA A 269 5.73 6.40 5.19
N LEU A 270 6.77 7.20 4.95
CA LEU A 270 6.68 8.66 4.92
C LEU A 270 5.73 9.17 3.85
N ALA A 271 5.82 8.66 2.61
CA ALA A 271 4.93 9.05 1.55
C ALA A 271 3.47 8.67 1.86
N ALA A 272 3.22 7.50 2.45
CA ALA A 272 1.88 7.08 2.85
C ALA A 272 1.26 8.01 3.90
N CYS A 273 1.99 8.37 4.96
CA CYS A 273 1.50 9.28 6.00
C CYS A 273 1.62 10.77 5.63
N TRP A 274 2.05 11.09 4.41
CA TRP A 274 2.17 12.49 3.97
C TRP A 274 0.80 13.14 3.85
N ALA A 275 -0.17 12.48 3.21
CA ALA A 275 -1.53 13.02 3.02
C ALA A 275 -2.65 12.16 3.63
N ASP A 276 -2.33 11.04 4.27
CA ASP A 276 -3.28 10.21 5.03
C ASP A 276 -2.90 10.24 6.51
N GLY A 277 -3.85 10.64 7.37
CA GLY A 277 -3.66 10.63 8.82
C GLY A 277 -3.67 9.20 9.36
N ASP A 278 -4.62 8.40 8.90
CA ASP A 278 -4.80 7.00 9.31
C ASP A 278 -4.06 6.05 8.35
N ALA A 279 -2.84 6.43 7.97
CA ALA A 279 -2.04 5.67 7.02
C ALA A 279 -1.75 4.27 7.55
N VAL A 280 -2.03 3.27 6.71
CA VAL A 280 -1.69 1.88 6.98
C VAL A 280 -0.25 1.64 6.52
N LEU A 281 0.66 1.55 7.49
CA LEU A 281 2.09 1.45 7.25
C LEU A 281 2.55 -0.01 7.35
N ARG A 282 3.37 -0.43 6.38
CA ARG A 282 3.99 -1.76 6.32
C ARG A 282 5.36 -1.80 7.01
N ASP A 283 6.07 -2.91 6.90
CA ASP A 283 7.49 -3.05 7.24
C ASP A 283 7.84 -2.60 8.68
N GLY A 284 6.89 -2.76 9.62
CA GLY A 284 7.07 -2.42 11.03
C GLY A 284 6.88 -0.94 11.40
N TYR A 285 6.56 -0.05 10.46
CA TYR A 285 6.46 1.40 10.73
C TYR A 285 5.16 1.83 11.41
N GLN A 286 4.15 0.96 11.54
CA GLN A 286 2.83 1.34 12.08
C GLN A 286 2.91 1.94 13.49
N GLY A 287 3.78 1.41 14.35
CA GLY A 287 3.98 1.92 15.71
C GLY A 287 4.65 3.31 15.78
N ALA A 288 5.17 3.81 14.66
CA ALA A 288 5.85 5.09 14.55
C ALA A 288 5.02 6.17 13.82
N LEU A 289 3.74 5.93 13.53
CA LEU A 289 2.90 6.83 12.71
C LEU A 289 2.94 8.29 13.18
N ASP A 290 2.72 8.56 14.48
CA ASP A 290 2.78 9.93 15.02
C ASP A 290 4.19 10.53 14.94
N ASN A 291 5.23 9.71 15.10
CA ASN A 291 6.61 10.17 14.95
C ASN A 291 6.88 10.57 13.49
N LEU A 292 6.35 9.83 12.51
CA LEU A 292 6.48 10.16 11.09
C LEU A 292 5.68 11.42 10.71
N HIS A 293 4.49 11.61 11.28
CA HIS A 293 3.77 12.88 11.14
C HIS A 293 4.51 14.06 11.77
N THR A 294 5.14 13.84 12.93
CA THR A 294 6.02 14.82 13.58
C THR A 294 7.22 15.16 12.69
N LEU A 295 7.75 14.17 11.95
CA LEU A 295 8.85 14.41 11.01
C LEU A 295 8.41 15.29 9.85
N TRP A 296 7.23 15.03 9.28
CA TRP A 296 6.66 15.93 8.28
C TRP A 296 6.42 17.33 8.81
N GLU A 297 5.92 17.47 10.03
CA GLU A 297 5.70 18.77 10.68
C GLU A 297 7.02 19.54 10.87
N ALA A 298 8.10 18.85 11.29
CA ALA A 298 9.42 19.45 11.44
C ALA A 298 10.02 19.97 10.12
N HIS A 299 9.51 19.47 8.99
CA HIS A 299 9.95 19.82 7.64
C HIS A 299 8.86 20.50 6.80
N SER A 300 7.86 21.12 7.45
CA SER A 300 6.79 21.87 6.78
C SER A 300 6.02 21.08 5.71
N SER A 301 6.00 19.75 5.83
CA SER A 301 5.47 18.82 4.82
C SER A 301 6.12 18.93 3.42
N GLU A 302 7.34 19.46 3.32
CA GLU A 302 8.06 19.63 2.05
C GLU A 302 8.99 18.43 1.76
N PRO A 303 8.74 17.63 0.69
CA PRO A 303 9.58 16.47 0.39
C PRO A 303 11.05 16.84 0.13
N LYS A 304 11.32 17.99 -0.49
CA LYS A 304 12.68 18.48 -0.76
C LYS A 304 13.45 18.79 0.53
N ALA A 305 12.78 19.34 1.55
CA ALA A 305 13.42 19.61 2.83
C ALA A 305 13.67 18.31 3.61
N LEU A 306 12.75 17.34 3.50
CA LEU A 306 12.87 16.07 4.22
C LEU A 306 13.93 15.13 3.62
N VAL A 307 14.02 15.01 2.30
CA VAL A 307 14.94 14.06 1.65
C VAL A 307 16.40 14.30 2.06
N GLU A 308 16.80 15.56 2.28
CA GLU A 308 18.14 15.92 2.75
C GLU A 308 18.46 15.44 4.16
N LYS A 309 17.44 15.09 4.95
CA LYS A 309 17.58 14.61 6.33
C LYS A 309 17.42 13.11 6.47
N LEU A 310 16.97 12.42 5.42
CA LEU A 310 16.78 10.98 5.47
C LEU A 310 18.11 10.25 5.61
N PRO A 311 18.16 9.16 6.39
CA PRO A 311 19.38 8.42 6.59
C PRO A 311 19.76 7.64 5.33
N LYS A 312 21.06 7.33 5.23
CA LYS A 312 21.50 6.20 4.40
C LYS A 312 21.00 4.89 5.03
N ALA A 313 20.84 3.86 4.22
CA ALA A 313 20.29 2.58 4.69
C ALA A 313 21.02 1.96 5.89
N LYS A 314 22.35 2.15 5.98
CA LYS A 314 23.17 1.67 7.11
C LYS A 314 22.94 2.41 8.43
N ASP A 315 22.44 3.64 8.37
CA ASP A 315 22.24 4.53 9.54
C ASP A 315 20.76 4.55 9.95
N TRP A 316 19.95 3.67 9.36
CA TRP A 316 18.49 3.63 9.48
C TRP A 316 18.01 3.47 10.94
N SER A 317 18.53 2.49 11.69
CA SER A 317 18.11 2.24 13.07
C SER A 317 18.44 3.43 13.97
N ALA A 318 19.68 3.91 13.88
CA ALA A 318 20.16 5.05 14.65
C ALA A 318 19.32 6.32 14.38
N PHE A 319 18.91 6.53 13.12
CA PHE A 319 18.02 7.63 12.76
C PHE A 319 16.65 7.50 13.42
N LEU A 320 15.98 6.34 13.34
CA LEU A 320 14.65 6.15 13.93
C LEU A 320 14.67 6.25 15.45
N GLU A 321 15.67 5.67 16.10
CA GLU A 321 15.87 5.77 17.55
C GLU A 321 16.11 7.22 17.98
N GLY A 322 17.00 7.93 17.28
CA GLY A 322 17.28 9.35 17.53
C GLY A 322 16.05 10.23 17.30
N TRP A 323 15.25 9.93 16.29
CA TRP A 323 14.01 10.65 16.00
C TRP A 323 12.94 10.40 17.05
N ALA A 324 12.76 9.15 17.49
CA ALA A 324 11.83 8.82 18.58
C ALA A 324 12.23 9.53 19.88
N LYS A 325 13.52 9.58 20.21
CA LYS A 325 14.05 10.35 21.34
C LYS A 325 13.75 11.85 21.19
N THR A 326 13.95 12.42 19.99
CA THR A 326 13.63 13.82 19.68
C THR A 326 12.14 14.11 19.92
N CYS A 327 11.25 13.23 19.48
CA CYS A 327 9.80 13.36 19.72
C CYS A 327 9.46 13.34 21.21
N HIS A 328 10.14 12.49 22.00
CA HIS A 328 9.94 12.41 23.45
C HIS A 328 10.42 13.68 24.18
N GLU A 329 11.58 14.22 23.80
CA GLU A 329 12.20 15.38 24.43
C GLU A 329 11.53 16.70 24.00
N GLN A 330 11.18 16.84 22.72
CA GLN A 330 10.55 18.03 22.15
C GLN A 330 9.03 17.88 22.09
N ARG A 331 8.40 17.87 23.28
CA ARG A 331 6.95 17.61 23.42
C ARG A 331 6.07 18.52 22.58
N GLU A 332 6.40 19.80 22.46
CA GLU A 332 5.63 20.75 21.63
C GLU A 332 5.66 20.37 20.15
N LEU A 333 6.84 19.99 19.62
CA LEU A 333 6.98 19.53 18.25
C LEU A 333 6.16 18.26 18.02
N TYR A 334 6.24 17.29 18.93
CA TYR A 334 5.45 16.06 18.86
C TYR A 334 3.94 16.33 18.88
N GLN A 335 3.46 17.24 19.75
CA GLN A 335 2.05 17.62 19.78
C GLN A 335 1.57 18.26 18.46
N ARG A 336 2.42 19.04 17.78
CA ARG A 336 2.10 19.54 16.42
C ARG A 336 2.00 18.40 15.42
N GLY A 337 2.88 17.39 15.50
CA GLY A 337 2.79 16.17 14.70
C GLY A 337 1.49 15.40 14.90
N VAL A 338 1.07 15.21 16.16
CA VAL A 338 -0.23 14.59 16.51
C VAL A 338 -1.40 15.44 16.00
N HIS A 339 -1.31 16.77 16.09
CA HIS A 339 -2.32 17.66 15.53
C HIS A 339 -2.42 17.56 14.01
N ARG A 340 -1.27 17.46 13.31
CA ARG A 340 -1.21 17.21 11.87
C ARG A 340 -1.90 15.90 11.48
N HIS A 341 -1.60 14.82 12.19
CA HIS A 341 -2.28 13.53 12.03
C HIS A 341 -3.80 13.70 12.17
N ALA A 342 -4.27 14.25 13.30
CA ALA A 342 -5.70 14.43 13.56
C ALA A 342 -6.39 15.32 12.52
N THR A 343 -5.68 16.33 12.00
CA THR A 343 -6.17 17.21 10.93
C THR A 343 -6.42 16.42 9.64
N LEU A 344 -5.46 15.60 9.20
CA LEU A 344 -5.63 14.76 8.01
C LEU A 344 -6.73 13.71 8.17
N ALA A 345 -6.86 13.11 9.36
CA ALA A 345 -7.97 12.20 9.67
C ALA A 345 -9.33 12.92 9.64
N SER A 346 -9.37 14.20 10.01
CA SER A 346 -10.57 15.03 9.89
C SER A 346 -10.89 15.41 8.45
N ASP A 347 -9.88 15.75 7.65
CA ASP A 347 -10.02 16.05 6.23
C ASP A 347 -10.58 14.84 5.46
N ALA A 348 -10.13 13.64 5.80
CA ALA A 348 -10.65 12.40 5.24
C ALA A 348 -12.17 12.26 5.44
N ARG A 349 -12.70 12.63 6.61
CA ARG A 349 -14.15 12.64 6.87
C ARG A 349 -14.90 13.66 6.00
N LEU A 350 -14.29 14.80 5.69
CA LEU A 350 -14.88 15.78 4.79
C LEU A 350 -14.96 15.25 3.35
N VAL A 351 -13.93 14.56 2.87
CA VAL A 351 -13.96 13.89 1.55
C VAL A 351 -15.09 12.84 1.50
N GLN A 352 -15.25 12.03 2.56
CA GLN A 352 -16.35 11.06 2.64
C GLN A 352 -17.72 11.74 2.60
N ALA A 353 -17.88 12.84 3.33
CA ALA A 353 -19.12 13.62 3.34
C ALA A 353 -19.42 14.18 1.94
N THR A 354 -18.41 14.70 1.23
CA THR A 354 -18.55 15.17 -0.15
C THR A 354 -18.98 14.05 -1.09
N ALA A 355 -18.36 12.87 -1.02
CA ALA A 355 -18.75 11.72 -1.84
C ALA A 355 -20.22 11.33 -1.63
N ARG A 356 -20.71 11.31 -0.38
CA ARG A 356 -22.11 11.05 -0.07
C ARG A 356 -23.05 12.17 -0.55
N ARG A 357 -22.61 13.42 -0.49
CA ARG A 357 -23.37 14.55 -1.04
C ARG A 357 -23.52 14.42 -2.55
N VAL A 358 -22.45 14.07 -3.27
CA VAL A 358 -22.51 13.79 -4.72
C VAL A 358 -23.53 12.70 -5.04
N LEU A 359 -23.55 11.58 -4.30
CA LEU A 359 -24.60 10.56 -4.49
C LEU A 359 -26.02 11.11 -4.30
N THR A 360 -26.20 12.04 -3.35
CA THR A 360 -27.50 12.66 -3.09
C THR A 360 -27.92 13.56 -4.25
N GLU A 361 -27.01 14.38 -4.77
CA GLU A 361 -27.27 15.30 -5.87
C GLU A 361 -27.59 14.59 -7.19
N PHE A 362 -26.96 13.43 -7.45
CA PHE A 362 -27.28 12.57 -8.59
C PHE A 362 -28.53 11.70 -8.36
N GLY A 363 -29.23 11.87 -7.23
CA GLY A 363 -30.44 11.14 -6.88
C GLY A 363 -30.22 9.65 -6.61
N ALA A 364 -28.97 9.21 -6.40
CA ALA A 364 -28.60 7.80 -6.28
C ALA A 364 -29.31 7.11 -5.10
N TYR A 365 -29.44 7.79 -3.96
CA TYR A 365 -30.15 7.25 -2.79
C TYR A 365 -31.65 7.12 -3.00
N ALA A 366 -32.29 8.03 -3.74
CA ALA A 366 -33.73 7.96 -4.01
C ALA A 366 -34.08 6.72 -4.85
N ARG A 367 -33.15 6.28 -5.71
CA ARG A 367 -33.29 5.09 -6.55
C ARG A 367 -33.11 3.76 -5.80
N LEU A 368 -32.72 3.79 -4.51
CA LEU A 368 -32.61 2.55 -3.73
C LEU A 368 -33.96 1.88 -3.49
N ASP A 369 -35.03 2.69 -3.37
CA ASP A 369 -36.40 2.22 -3.17
C ASP A 369 -37.07 1.79 -4.49
N GLU A 370 -36.44 2.08 -5.63
CA GLU A 370 -36.90 1.65 -6.94
C GLU A 370 -36.43 0.20 -7.23
N PRO A 371 -37.25 -0.61 -7.92
CA PRO A 371 -36.83 -1.93 -8.36
C PRO A 371 -35.56 -1.81 -9.21
N ALA A 372 -34.60 -2.71 -8.99
CA ALA A 372 -33.34 -2.71 -9.74
C ALA A 372 -33.64 -2.78 -11.24
N LYS A 373 -33.17 -1.78 -11.99
CA LYS A 373 -33.27 -1.76 -13.44
C LYS A 373 -32.46 -2.94 -13.97
N GLU A 374 -33.09 -3.88 -14.67
CA GLU A 374 -32.37 -5.00 -15.27
C GLU A 374 -31.24 -4.45 -16.15
N PRO A 375 -30.00 -4.99 -16.04
CA PRO A 375 -28.92 -4.56 -16.89
C PRO A 375 -29.32 -4.83 -18.34
N ALA A 376 -29.20 -3.80 -19.19
CA ALA A 376 -29.47 -3.94 -20.61
C ALA A 376 -28.62 -5.10 -21.17
N PRO A 377 -29.19 -5.99 -22.00
CA PRO A 377 -28.45 -7.12 -22.55
C PRO A 377 -27.22 -6.58 -23.31
N ALA A 378 -26.07 -7.23 -23.08
CA ALA A 378 -24.83 -6.85 -23.74
C ALA A 378 -25.05 -6.83 -25.27
N PRO A 379 -24.55 -5.79 -25.98
CA PRO A 379 -24.61 -5.76 -27.43
C PRO A 379 -23.88 -7.00 -27.98
N ARG A 380 -24.56 -7.75 -28.85
CA ARG A 380 -24.04 -8.97 -29.48
C ARG A 380 -22.93 -8.67 -30.47
#